data_AF-A0A9D7QRX9-F1
#
_entry.id   AF-A0A9D7QRX9-F1
#
_cell.length_a   1.000
_cell.length_b   1.000
_cell.length_c   1.000
_cell.angle_alpha   90.00
_cell.angle_beta   90.00
_cell.angle_gamma   90.00
#
_symmetry.space_group_name_H-M   'P 1'
#
loop_
_entity.id
_entity.type
_entity.pdbx_description
1 polymer ?
#
loop_
_entity_poly.entity_id
_entity_poly.type
_entity_poly.pdbx_seq_one_letter_code
_entity_poly.pdbx_strand_id
1 'polypeptide(L)' 'MNKVNKFVGQPVLSQILSCIPAKIIADAAKKHQSNKYYKRIPVRVHLISLLYGVFSYCNGLRELCEGC' A
#
# COMPACT_ATOMS: atom_id res chain seq x y z
N MET A 1 -2.81 -25.74 -3.00
CA MET A 1 -1.73 -25.77 -4.00
C MET A 1 -0.86 -24.52 -3.79
N ASN A 2 0.23 -24.64 -3.04
CA ASN A 2 1.08 -23.52 -2.65
C ASN A 2 2.10 -23.25 -3.78
N LYS A 3 1.66 -22.51 -4.80
CA LYS A 3 2.52 -22.09 -5.90
C LYS A 3 3.27 -20.85 -5.42
N VAL A 4 4.48 -21.03 -4.90
CA VAL A 4 5.38 -19.91 -4.60
C VAL A 4 5.79 -19.30 -5.92
N ASN A 5 5.05 -18.28 -6.35
CA ASN A 5 5.30 -17.52 -7.56
C ASN A 5 6.55 -16.63 -7.35
N LYS A 6 7.75 -17.24 -7.42
CA LYS A 6 9.02 -16.50 -7.49
C LYS A 6 9.17 -15.91 -8.89
N PHE A 7 8.40 -14.87 -9.20
CA PHE A 7 8.53 -14.15 -10.47
C PHE A 7 9.76 -13.26 -10.43
N VAL A 8 10.84 -13.71 -11.07
CA VAL A 8 11.91 -12.81 -11.50
C VAL A 8 11.30 -11.75 -12.42
N GLY A 9 11.35 -10.48 -12.01
CA GLY A 9 10.73 -9.35 -12.71
C GLY A 9 9.56 -8.67 -11.98
N GLN A 10 9.07 -9.22 -10.85
CA GLN A 10 8.10 -8.49 -10.03
C GLN A 10 8.79 -7.32 -9.31
N PRO A 11 8.24 -6.09 -9.34
CA PRO A 11 8.82 -4.96 -8.61
C PRO A 11 9.02 -5.28 -7.13
N VAL A 12 10.18 -4.96 -6.57
CA VAL A 12 10.53 -5.24 -5.17
C VAL A 12 9.47 -4.69 -4.21
N LEU A 13 8.96 -3.49 -4.48
CA LEU A 13 7.87 -2.89 -3.70
C LEU A 13 6.62 -3.77 -3.66
N SER A 14 6.24 -4.38 -4.79
CA SER A 14 5.07 -5.26 -4.85
C SER A 14 5.28 -6.55 -4.04
N GLN A 15 6.51 -7.07 -4.00
CA GLN A 15 6.86 -8.22 -3.17
C GLN A 15 6.76 -7.89 -1.68
N ILE A 16 7.29 -6.74 -1.25
CA ILE A 16 7.19 -6.27 0.14
C ILE A 16 5.72 -6.07 0.53
N LEU A 17 4.93 -5.43 -0.34
CA LEU A 17 3.50 -5.21 -0.09
C LEU A 17 2.70 -6.53 -0.03
N SER A 18 3.15 -7.59 -0.70
CA SER A 18 2.51 -8.91 -0.63
C SER A 18 2.60 -9.58 0.74
N CYS A 19 3.55 -9.15 1.58
CA CYS A 19 3.67 -9.60 2.97
C CYS A 19 2.52 -9.09 3.85
N ILE A 20 1.72 -8.12 3.39
CA ILE A 20 0.57 -7.58 4.12
C ILE A 20 -0.71 -8.28 3.63
N PRO A 21 -1.37 -9.11 4.45
CA PRO A 21 -2.60 -9.78 4.05
C PRO A 21 -3.71 -8.77 3.75
N ALA A 22 -4.32 -8.86 2.57
CA ALA A 22 -5.40 -7.96 2.14
C ALA A 22 -6.61 -7.96 3.11
N LYS A 23 -6.85 -9.09 3.79
CA LYS A 23 -7.91 -9.24 4.80
C LYS A 23 -7.74 -8.25 5.96
N ILE A 24 -6.52 -8.08 6.46
CA ILE A 24 -6.25 -7.16 7.59
C ILE A 24 -6.58 -5.73 7.20
N ILE A 25 -6.22 -5.32 5.98
CA ILE A 25 -6.52 -3.99 5.44
C ILE A 25 -8.04 -3.81 5.32
N ALA A 26 -8.75 -4.81 4.80
CA ALA A 26 -10.21 -4.75 4.64
C ALA A 26 -10.95 -4.71 5.99
N ASP A 27 -10.53 -5.53 6.95
CA ASP A 27 -11.12 -5.58 8.29
C ASP A 27 -10.90 -4.25 9.03
N ALA A 28 -9.69 -3.67 8.93
CA ALA A 28 -9.39 -2.34 9.48
C ALA A 28 -10.22 -1.24 8.79
N ALA A 29 -10.31 -1.27 7.46
CA ALA A 29 -11.11 -0.32 6.68
C ALA A 29 -12.59 -0.32 7.11
N LYS A 30 -13.14 -1.52 7.35
CA LYS A 30 -14.53 -1.71 7.79
C LYS A 30 -14.72 -1.24 9.23
N LYS A 31 -13.82 -1.64 10.14
CA LYS A 31 -13.86 -1.27 11.56
C LYS A 31 -13.86 0.24 11.77
N HIS A 32 -13.03 0.96 11.00
CA HIS A 32 -12.86 2.41 11.14
C HIS A 32 -13.68 3.22 10.12
N GLN A 33 -14.52 2.56 9.31
CA GLN A 33 -15.28 3.20 8.22
C GLN A 33 -14.41 4.08 7.30
N SER A 34 -13.13 3.70 7.10
CA SER A 34 -12.14 4.55 6.42
C SER A 34 -12.47 4.81 4.95
N ASN A 35 -13.26 3.93 4.33
CA ASN A 35 -13.72 4.06 2.94
C ASN A 35 -15.18 4.53 2.82
N LYS A 36 -15.77 5.12 3.87
CA LYS A 36 -17.17 5.58 3.86
C LYS A 36 -17.43 6.68 2.83
N TYR A 37 -16.46 7.54 2.59
CA TYR A 37 -16.59 8.70 1.70
C TYR A 37 -15.88 8.44 0.37
N TYR A 38 -16.62 8.51 -0.74
CA TYR A 38 -16.08 8.25 -2.08
C TYR A 38 -15.09 9.33 -2.57
N LYS A 39 -15.16 10.57 -2.07
CA LYS A 39 -14.23 11.67 -2.39
C LYS A 39 -12.98 11.68 -1.51
N ARG A 40 -12.53 10.50 -1.05
CA ARG A 40 -11.34 10.34 -0.23
C ARG A 40 -10.46 9.23 -0.83
N ILE A 41 -9.16 9.32 -0.58
CA ILE A 41 -8.20 8.30 -1.02
C ILE A 41 -8.58 6.98 -0.33
N PRO A 42 -8.83 5.89 -1.08
CA PRO A 42 -9.13 4.59 -0.48
C PRO A 42 -7.98 4.14 0.44
N VAL A 43 -8.30 3.51 1.57
CA VAL A 43 -7.30 3.20 2.61
C VAL A 43 -6.14 2.37 2.09
N ARG A 44 -6.40 1.48 1.12
CA ARG A 44 -5.35 0.65 0.49
C ARG A 44 -4.37 1.52 -0.30
N VAL A 45 -4.88 2.48 -1.06
CA VAL A 45 -4.04 3.41 -1.84
C VAL A 45 -3.24 4.28 -0.88
N HIS A 46 -3.90 4.85 0.13
CA HIS A 46 -3.25 5.68 1.14
C HIS A 46 -2.12 4.93 1.87
N LEU A 47 -2.35 3.69 2.28
CA LEU A 47 -1.33 2.84 2.92
C LEU A 47 -0.13 2.59 2.01
N ILE A 48 -0.37 2.23 0.75
CA ILE A 48 0.71 1.98 -0.23
C ILE A 48 1.52 3.26 -0.46
N SER A 49 0.86 4.41 -0.58
CA SER A 49 1.53 5.71 -0.75
C SER A 49 2.41 6.05 0.45
N LEU A 50 1.94 5.84 1.68
CA LEU A 50 2.75 6.08 2.87
C LEU A 50 3.95 5.13 2.97
N LEU A 51 3.76 3.85 2.66
CA LEU A 51 4.85 2.87 2.65
C LEU A 51 5.89 3.19 1.58
N TYR A 52 5.46 3.62 0.39
CA TYR A 52 6.36 4.11 -0.65
C TYR A 52 7.21 5.28 -0.13
N GLY A 53 6.58 6.29 0.49
CA GLY A 53 7.32 7.42 1.06
C GLY A 53 8.37 7.03 2.09
N VAL A 54 8.02 6.12 3.01
CA VAL A 54 8.94 5.60 4.03
C VAL A 54 10.12 4.86 3.38
N PHE A 55 9.86 3.98 2.40
CA PHE A 55 10.92 3.23 1.73
C PHE A 55 11.79 4.07 0.80
N SER A 56 11.25 5.16 0.27
CA SER A 56 11.98 6.10 -0.59
C SER A 56 12.61 7.26 0.19
N TYR A 57 12.55 7.27 1.53
CA TYR A 57 13.04 8.35 2.39
C TYR A 57 12.44 9.74 2.06
N CYS A 58 11.24 9.78 1.50
CA CYS A 58 10.56 11.03 1.20
C CYS A 58 10.04 11.61 2.54
N ASN A 59 10.45 12.84 2.86
CA ASN A 59 10.25 13.49 4.15
C ASN A 59 8.97 14.34 4.21
N GLY A 60 8.25 14.44 3.09
CA GLY A 60 6.99 15.18 3.00
C GLY A 60 6.09 14.70 1.86
N LEU A 61 4.82 15.08 1.95
CA LEU A 61 3.81 14.80 0.92
C LEU A 61 4.18 15.41 -0.44
N ARG A 62 4.93 16.52 -0.45
CA ARG A 62 5.35 17.18 -1.67
C ARG A 62 6.33 16.31 -2.45
N GLU A 63 7.37 15.82 -1.79
CA GLU A 63 8.36 14.88 -2.37
C GLU A 63 7.68 13.59 -2.84
N LEU A 64 6.73 13.08 -2.06
CA LEU A 64 5.93 11.91 -2.43
C LEU A 64 5.13 12.11 -3.73
N CYS A 65 4.58 13.30 -3.94
CA CYS A 65 3.78 13.65 -5.12
C CYS A 65 4.65 14.01 -6.33
N GLU A 66 5.84 14.57 -6.12
CA GLU A 66 6.79 14.92 -7.18
C GLU A 66 7.55 13.69 -7.70
N GLY A 67 7.56 12.60 -6.95
CA GLY A 67 7.97 11.27 -7.40
C GLY A 67 9.12 10.66 -6.60
N CYS A 68 9.92 11.49 -5.92
CA CYS A 68 11.30 11.16 -5.58
C CYS A 68 12.06 10.72 -6.87
#